data_AF-A0A8D5ZJC0-F1
#
_entry.id   AF-A0A8D5ZJC0-F1
#
_cell.length_a   1.000
_cell.length_b   1.000
_cell.length_c   1.000
_cell.angle_alpha   90.00
_cell.angle_beta   90.00
_cell.angle_gamma   90.00
#
_symmetry.space_group_name_H-M   'P 1'
#
loop_
_entity.id
_entity.type
_entity.pdbx_description
1 polymer ?
#
loop_
_entity_poly.entity_id
_entity_poly.type
_entity_poly.pdbx_seq_one_letter_code
_entity_poly.pdbx_strand_id
1 'polypeptide(L)'
;MLSSVIQNIILLSLQKVSVSFCGVFSLNTWYRLTEGKTGNFIIIGRYEGDRAEVRWYDDEIKDKLSLKLSDGRIRAYYKSEEKVFNFVDIGYLYTWVSSTVYTSGNYEGLCQTGKRRGKIDVKTIRGKDVLPLLDREKLEFIFTEPFGRDTKLVKVVTSSDKKHVFFQFYRHGIFWYSELDKLMIKYHHLSSELIELKREIMSILNK
;
A
#
# COMPACT_ATOMS: atom_id res chain seq x y z
N MET A 1 21.44 17.47 -6.29
CA MET A 1 20.56 17.33 -7.47
C MET A 1 20.42 15.88 -7.95
N LEU A 2 21.51 15.13 -8.18
CA LEU A 2 21.39 13.73 -8.64
C LEU A 2 20.72 12.78 -7.62
N SER A 3 21.05 12.90 -6.33
CA SER A 3 20.42 12.07 -5.29
C SER A 3 18.91 12.30 -5.20
N SER A 4 18.43 13.53 -5.44
CA SER A 4 17.01 13.86 -5.39
C SER A 4 16.25 13.33 -6.61
N VAL A 5 16.86 13.26 -7.79
CA VAL A 5 16.26 12.64 -8.99
C VAL A 5 16.11 11.13 -8.79
N ILE A 6 17.15 10.46 -8.30
CA ILE A 6 17.12 9.03 -8.00
C ILE A 6 16.08 8.72 -6.91
N GLN A 7 16.05 9.52 -5.83
CA GLN A 7 15.03 9.42 -4.79
C GLN A 7 13.62 9.62 -5.34
N ASN A 8 13.41 10.57 -6.26
CA ASN A 8 12.11 10.84 -6.86
C ASN A 8 11.66 9.71 -7.78
N ILE A 9 12.57 9.07 -8.51
CA ILE A 9 12.25 7.93 -9.37
C ILE A 9 11.93 6.68 -8.56
N ILE A 10 12.70 6.40 -7.52
CA ILE A 10 12.39 5.33 -6.56
C ILE A 10 11.05 5.63 -5.88
N LEU A 11 10.80 6.88 -5.51
CA LEU A 11 9.52 7.33 -4.98
C LEU A 11 8.40 7.06 -5.98
N LEU A 12 8.53 7.45 -7.25
CA LEU A 12 7.49 7.27 -8.26
C LEU A 12 7.26 5.79 -8.61
N SER A 13 8.32 4.97 -8.66
CA SER A 13 8.21 3.52 -8.84
C SER A 13 7.55 2.87 -7.63
N LEU A 14 7.99 3.19 -6.41
CA LEU A 14 7.36 2.69 -5.18
C LEU A 14 5.97 3.26 -4.99
N GLN A 15 5.67 4.48 -5.45
CA GLN A 15 4.34 5.06 -5.46
C GLN A 15 3.44 4.36 -6.45
N LYS A 16 3.91 3.94 -7.63
CA LYS A 16 3.11 3.10 -8.52
C LYS A 16 2.78 1.73 -7.91
N VAL A 17 3.71 1.19 -7.13
CA VAL A 17 3.45 0.04 -6.26
C VAL A 17 2.57 0.45 -5.05
N SER A 18 2.59 1.73 -4.61
CA SER A 18 1.98 2.20 -3.36
C SER A 18 0.66 2.98 -3.46
N VAL A 19 0.18 3.41 -4.63
CA VAL A 19 -1.08 4.19 -4.78
C VAL A 19 -2.24 3.45 -4.09
N SER A 20 -2.10 2.13 -4.03
CA SER A 20 -2.94 1.16 -3.38
C SER A 20 -2.72 0.93 -1.88
N PHE A 21 -2.08 1.81 -1.09
CA PHE A 21 -1.87 1.53 0.34
C PHE A 21 -2.54 2.49 1.34
N CYS A 22 -2.15 3.76 1.56
CA CYS A 22 -2.82 4.57 2.61
C CYS A 22 -2.87 6.10 2.38
N GLY A 23 -2.49 6.67 1.23
CA GLY A 23 -2.49 8.13 1.03
C GLY A 23 -1.49 8.66 0.00
N VAL A 24 -1.15 9.95 0.07
CA VAL A 24 -0.11 10.60 -0.77
C VAL A 24 1.24 10.44 -0.08
N PHE A 25 2.21 9.80 -0.74
CA PHE A 25 3.47 9.40 -0.09
C PHE A 25 4.62 10.36 -0.38
N SER A 26 5.53 10.53 0.59
CA SER A 26 6.82 11.19 0.43
C SER A 26 7.93 10.28 0.95
N LEU A 27 9.01 10.07 0.20
CA LEU A 27 10.07 9.15 0.60
C LEU A 27 11.17 9.95 1.29
N ASN A 28 11.53 9.55 2.49
CA ASN A 28 12.67 10.13 3.21
C ASN A 28 13.71 9.03 3.41
N THR A 29 14.84 9.15 2.71
CA THR A 29 15.97 8.26 2.93
C THR A 29 16.64 8.63 4.25
N TRP A 30 16.76 7.68 5.17
CA TRP A 30 17.43 7.92 6.45
C TRP A 30 18.95 8.10 6.31
N TYR A 31 19.50 7.78 5.15
CA TYR A 31 20.88 8.10 4.78
C TYR A 31 20.87 8.81 3.43
N ARG A 32 21.50 9.99 3.33
CA ARG A 32 21.88 10.52 2.01
C ARG A 32 22.72 9.43 1.35
N LEU A 33 22.34 8.98 0.16
CA LEU A 33 23.13 8.06 -0.66
C LEU A 33 24.48 8.73 -0.94
N THR A 34 25.44 8.55 -0.04
CA THR A 34 26.84 8.94 -0.19
C THR A 34 27.58 7.75 -0.79
N GLU A 35 28.51 8.04 -1.69
CA GLU A 35 29.34 7.04 -2.35
C GLU A 35 29.96 6.06 -1.34
N GLY A 36 29.88 4.77 -1.64
CA GLY A 36 30.39 3.68 -0.80
C GLY A 36 29.48 3.21 0.34
N LYS A 37 28.38 3.93 0.67
CA LYS A 37 27.43 3.51 1.72
C LYS A 37 26.21 2.78 1.16
N THR A 38 25.83 1.68 1.80
CA THR A 38 24.54 1.03 1.61
C THR A 38 23.51 1.69 2.52
N GLY A 39 22.33 2.03 2.00
CA GLY A 39 21.27 2.69 2.76
C GLY A 39 19.96 1.93 2.69
N ASN A 40 19.23 1.91 3.80
CA ASN A 40 17.84 1.44 3.83
C ASN A 40 16.89 2.57 3.42
N PHE A 41 15.90 2.26 2.59
CA PHE A 41 14.84 3.19 2.21
C PHE A 41 13.70 3.11 3.21
N ILE A 42 13.24 4.27 3.68
CA ILE A 42 12.04 4.38 4.51
C ILE A 42 11.01 5.20 3.73
N ILE A 43 9.86 4.59 3.46
CA ILE A 43 8.72 5.29 2.86
C ILE A 43 7.95 5.97 3.99
N ILE A 44 7.64 7.25 3.80
CA ILE A 44 6.83 8.00 4.74
C ILE A 44 5.51 8.38 4.08
N GLY A 45 4.42 7.81 4.58
CA GLY A 45 3.07 8.15 4.14
C GLY A 45 2.63 9.47 4.77
N ARG A 46 1.84 10.23 4.02
CA ARG A 46 1.01 11.30 4.58
C ARG A 46 -0.46 11.04 4.24
N TYR A 47 -1.32 11.14 5.23
CA TYR A 47 -2.77 11.09 5.06
C TYR A 47 -3.41 12.14 5.96
N GLU A 48 -4.21 13.03 5.37
CA GLU A 48 -4.89 14.13 6.09
C GLU A 48 -3.94 14.98 6.96
N GLY A 49 -2.68 15.16 6.51
CA GLY A 49 -1.66 15.92 7.22
C GLY A 49 -0.83 15.11 8.22
N ASP A 50 -1.28 13.92 8.62
CA ASP A 50 -0.56 13.04 9.52
C ASP A 50 0.58 12.31 8.80
N ARG A 51 1.75 12.24 9.45
CA ARG A 51 2.96 11.60 8.94
C ARG A 51 3.20 10.26 9.63
N ALA A 52 3.46 9.21 8.84
CA ALA A 52 3.84 7.90 9.38
C ALA A 52 4.89 7.16 8.54
N GLU A 53 5.76 6.40 9.19
CA GLU A 53 6.65 5.41 8.59
C GLU A 53 5.82 4.23 8.07
N VAL A 54 5.96 3.89 6.79
CA VAL A 54 5.23 2.80 6.16
C VAL A 54 6.13 1.57 6.08
N ARG A 55 5.69 0.47 6.70
CA ARG A 55 6.36 -0.83 6.66
C ARG A 55 5.55 -1.83 5.87
N TRP A 56 6.23 -2.47 4.94
CA TRP A 56 5.68 -3.49 4.07
C TRP A 56 5.98 -4.85 4.71
N TYR A 57 4.96 -5.68 4.87
CA TYR A 57 5.12 -7.05 5.37
C TYR A 57 5.04 -8.09 4.26
N ASP A 58 5.05 -7.66 3.00
CA ASP A 58 5.16 -8.58 1.88
C ASP A 58 6.60 -9.10 1.80
N ASP A 59 6.76 -10.40 2.06
CA ASP A 59 8.02 -11.10 1.94
C ASP A 59 8.58 -11.03 0.52
N GLU A 60 7.80 -10.68 -0.52
CA GLU A 60 8.29 -10.49 -1.90
C GLU A 60 9.14 -9.23 -2.11
N ILE A 61 8.95 -8.18 -1.31
CA ILE A 61 9.63 -6.88 -1.50
C ILE A 61 10.55 -6.55 -0.32
N LYS A 62 10.16 -6.95 0.90
CA LYS A 62 10.91 -6.70 2.13
C LYS A 62 12.28 -7.35 2.05
N ASP A 63 13.32 -6.57 2.37
CA ASP A 63 14.74 -6.98 2.36
C ASP A 63 15.26 -7.50 1.00
N LYS A 64 14.49 -7.34 -0.07
CA LYS A 64 14.83 -7.83 -1.40
C LYS A 64 15.37 -6.75 -2.32
N LEU A 65 14.94 -5.49 -2.21
CA LEU A 65 15.49 -4.37 -2.98
C LEU A 65 16.48 -3.54 -2.15
N SER A 66 17.76 -3.52 -2.54
CA SER A 66 18.75 -2.58 -2.00
C SER A 66 19.46 -1.82 -3.12
N LEU A 67 19.83 -0.56 -2.87
CA LEU A 67 20.58 0.25 -3.82
C LEU A 67 21.90 0.70 -3.20
N LYS A 68 22.98 0.58 -3.96
CA LYS A 68 24.32 1.05 -3.58
C LYS A 68 24.88 1.98 -4.64
N LEU A 69 25.47 3.08 -4.22
CA LEU A 69 26.19 3.99 -5.10
C LEU A 69 27.69 3.68 -5.00
N SER A 70 28.30 3.26 -6.11
CA SER A 70 29.74 3.07 -6.20
C SER A 70 30.24 3.53 -7.56
N ASP A 71 31.39 4.22 -7.58
CA ASP A 71 32.16 4.52 -8.80
C ASP A 71 31.33 5.25 -9.87
N GLY A 72 30.50 6.19 -9.43
CA GLY A 72 29.60 6.93 -10.31
C GLY A 72 28.49 6.08 -10.98
N ARG A 73 28.15 4.92 -10.42
CA ARG A 73 27.08 4.03 -10.90
C ARG A 73 26.12 3.67 -9.76
N ILE A 74 24.88 3.35 -10.13
CA ILE A 74 23.86 2.83 -9.22
C ILE A 74 23.80 1.32 -9.39
N ARG A 75 24.11 0.58 -8.33
CA ARG A 75 23.89 -0.87 -8.28
C ARG A 75 22.59 -1.13 -7.55
N ALA A 76 21.64 -1.75 -8.23
CA ALA A 76 20.39 -2.19 -7.67
C ALA A 76 20.42 -3.70 -7.48
N TYR A 77 20.09 -4.16 -6.28
CA TYR A 77 20.02 -5.57 -5.94
C TYR A 77 18.56 -5.90 -5.69
N TYR A 78 17.98 -6.83 -6.45
CA TYR A 78 16.68 -7.42 -6.17
C TYR A 78 16.79 -8.93 -6.01
N LYS A 79 16.56 -9.46 -4.80
CA LYS A 79 16.83 -10.89 -4.48
C LYS A 79 18.30 -11.23 -4.82
N SER A 80 18.53 -12.10 -5.82
CA SER A 80 19.86 -12.49 -6.31
C SER A 80 20.27 -11.76 -7.60
N GLU A 81 19.43 -10.90 -8.15
CA GLU A 81 19.71 -10.15 -9.37
C GLU A 81 20.41 -8.82 -9.02
N GLU A 82 21.60 -8.60 -9.58
CA GLU A 82 22.29 -7.31 -9.58
C GLU A 82 22.09 -6.64 -10.94
N LYS A 83 21.64 -5.38 -10.94
CA LYS A 83 21.71 -4.50 -12.10
C LYS A 83 22.51 -3.25 -11.82
N VAL A 84 23.38 -2.91 -12.75
CA VAL A 84 24.21 -1.71 -12.70
C VAL A 84 23.69 -0.70 -13.71
N PHE A 85 23.43 0.52 -13.25
CA PHE A 85 22.95 1.63 -14.06
C PHE A 85 23.97 2.76 -14.04
N ASN A 86 24.29 3.31 -15.21
CA ASN A 86 25.00 4.59 -15.27
C ASN A 86 24.03 5.72 -14.95
N PHE A 87 24.54 6.86 -14.50
CA PHE A 87 23.70 8.00 -14.15
C PHE A 87 22.89 8.59 -15.31
N VAL A 88 23.29 8.38 -16.56
CA VAL A 88 22.52 8.77 -17.75
C VAL A 88 21.38 7.80 -18.07
N ASP A 89 21.43 6.58 -17.53
CA ASP A 89 20.47 5.50 -17.78
C ASP A 89 19.38 5.42 -16.70
N ILE A 90 19.18 6.50 -15.95
CA ILE A 90 18.24 6.57 -14.83
C ILE A 90 16.78 6.24 -15.23
N GLY A 91 16.39 6.53 -16.49
CA GLY A 91 15.09 6.10 -17.02
C GLY A 91 14.93 4.58 -17.11
N TYR A 92 16.03 3.85 -17.35
CA TYR A 92 16.03 2.38 -17.36
C TYR A 92 15.96 1.78 -15.97
N LEU A 93 16.48 2.47 -14.95
CA LEU A 93 16.32 2.08 -13.54
C LEU A 93 14.84 2.09 -13.14
N TYR A 94 14.11 3.14 -13.53
CA TYR A 94 12.66 3.20 -13.33
C TYR A 94 11.96 2.00 -13.98
N THR A 95 12.22 1.75 -15.26
CA THR A 95 11.61 0.65 -16.02
C THR A 95 11.92 -0.70 -15.39
N TRP A 96 13.17 -0.92 -14.97
CA TRP A 96 13.58 -2.17 -14.33
C TRP A 96 12.96 -2.34 -12.95
N VAL A 97 13.01 -1.33 -12.06
CA VAL A 97 12.38 -1.43 -10.72
C VAL A 97 10.88 -1.69 -10.88
N SER A 98 10.20 -1.01 -11.80
CA SER A 98 8.78 -1.25 -12.07
C SER A 98 8.49 -2.63 -12.70
N SER A 99 9.39 -3.18 -13.54
CA SER A 99 9.21 -4.53 -14.09
C SER A 99 9.59 -5.64 -13.11
N THR A 100 10.51 -5.37 -12.19
CA THR A 100 11.10 -6.34 -11.26
C THR A 100 10.32 -6.39 -9.93
N VAL A 101 9.90 -5.23 -9.44
CA VAL A 101 8.90 -5.07 -8.38
C VAL A 101 7.52 -5.09 -9.03
N TYR A 102 7.23 -6.17 -9.74
CA TYR A 102 5.92 -6.37 -10.34
C TYR A 102 4.94 -6.78 -9.25
N THR A 103 4.38 -5.79 -8.55
CA THR A 103 3.02 -6.00 -8.07
C THR A 103 2.17 -5.99 -9.32
N SER A 104 1.70 -7.17 -9.76
CA SER A 104 0.66 -7.19 -10.79
C SER A 104 -0.43 -6.20 -10.36
N GLY A 105 -1.06 -5.47 -11.28
CA GLY A 105 -2.17 -4.54 -10.94
C GLY A 105 -3.37 -5.20 -10.23
N ASN A 106 -3.23 -6.46 -9.81
CA ASN A 106 -4.09 -7.24 -8.96
C ASN A 106 -3.56 -7.33 -7.52
N TYR A 107 -2.71 -6.41 -7.04
CA TYR A 107 -2.36 -6.34 -5.62
C TYR A 107 -2.77 -4.99 -5.08
N GLU A 108 -3.62 -5.04 -4.08
CA GLU A 108 -3.96 -3.89 -3.26
C GLU A 108 -3.26 -4.03 -1.92
N GLY A 109 -3.31 -2.99 -1.09
CA GLY A 109 -3.36 -3.40 0.30
C GLY A 109 -3.76 -2.43 1.35
N LEU A 110 -3.59 -3.02 2.53
CA LEU A 110 -4.40 -2.77 3.69
C LEU A 110 -3.50 -2.29 4.82
N CYS A 111 -3.82 -1.12 5.32
CA CYS A 111 -3.03 -0.41 6.31
C CYS A 111 -3.59 -0.62 7.70
N GLN A 112 -2.68 -0.80 8.64
CA GLN A 112 -2.96 -0.93 10.04
C GLN A 112 -1.95 -0.09 10.82
N THR A 113 -2.43 0.78 11.70
CA THR A 113 -1.54 1.52 12.59
C THR A 113 -0.87 0.53 13.54
N GLY A 114 0.45 0.49 13.49
CA GLY A 114 1.26 -0.41 14.31
C GLY A 114 1.25 0.03 15.78
N LYS A 115 1.73 -0.86 16.66
CA LYS A 115 1.81 -0.60 18.12
C LYS A 115 2.73 0.57 18.49
N ARG A 116 3.68 0.93 17.62
CA ARG A 116 4.60 2.06 17.83
C ARG A 116 4.04 3.30 17.14
N ARG A 117 4.00 4.42 17.87
CA ARG A 117 3.53 5.72 17.34
C ARG A 117 4.25 6.08 16.05
N GLY A 118 3.48 6.51 15.05
CA GLY A 118 4.00 6.94 13.76
C GLY A 118 4.44 5.79 12.83
N LYS A 119 4.01 4.55 13.10
CA LYS A 119 4.22 3.41 12.18
C LYS A 119 2.91 2.90 11.64
N ILE A 120 2.88 2.69 10.33
CA ILE A 120 1.79 2.02 9.61
C ILE A 120 2.35 0.75 9.00
N ASP A 121 1.70 -0.35 9.34
CA ASP A 121 1.97 -1.66 8.82
C ASP A 121 1.04 -1.95 7.64
N VAL A 122 1.61 -2.48 6.57
CA VAL A 122 0.92 -2.73 5.32
C VAL A 122 0.87 -4.22 5.02
N LYS A 123 -0.36 -4.75 4.87
CA LYS A 123 -0.64 -6.08 4.36
C LYS A 123 -1.05 -6.00 2.88
N THR A 124 -0.31 -6.67 2.02
CA THR A 124 -0.66 -6.82 0.60
C THR A 124 -1.72 -7.91 0.43
N ILE A 125 -2.67 -7.67 -0.46
CA ILE A 125 -3.73 -8.60 -0.84
C ILE A 125 -3.74 -8.68 -2.34
N ARG A 126 -3.61 -9.90 -2.87
CA ARG A 126 -3.87 -10.14 -4.28
C ARG A 126 -5.38 -9.97 -4.53
N GLY A 127 -5.79 -8.85 -5.11
CA GLY A 127 -7.16 -8.41 -5.21
C GLY A 127 -7.31 -7.10 -5.98
N LYS A 128 -8.50 -6.49 -5.85
CA LYS A 128 -8.85 -5.22 -6.47
C LYS A 128 -9.63 -4.35 -5.50
N ASP A 129 -9.36 -3.05 -5.48
CA ASP A 129 -10.19 -2.07 -4.78
C ASP A 129 -11.49 -1.84 -5.56
N VAL A 130 -12.61 -2.15 -4.91
CA VAL A 130 -13.96 -2.02 -5.46
C VAL A 130 -14.74 -0.87 -4.83
N LEU A 131 -14.18 -0.15 -3.85
CA LEU A 131 -14.85 1.00 -3.23
C LEU A 131 -15.36 2.04 -4.25
N PRO A 132 -14.62 2.37 -5.34
CA PRO A 132 -15.13 3.33 -6.33
C PRO A 132 -16.39 2.89 -7.08
N LEU A 133 -16.75 1.60 -7.02
CA LEU A 133 -17.89 1.01 -7.72
C LEU A 133 -19.12 0.82 -6.82
N LEU A 134 -18.99 1.12 -5.53
CA LEU A 134 -20.04 0.90 -4.54
C LEU A 134 -20.75 2.20 -4.18
N ASP A 135 -22.00 2.08 -3.75
CA ASP A 135 -22.78 3.19 -3.22
C ASP A 135 -22.20 3.66 -1.86
N ARG A 136 -21.67 4.89 -1.85
CA ARG A 136 -21.05 5.48 -0.65
C ARG A 136 -22.06 5.77 0.44
N GLU A 137 -23.26 6.22 0.12
CA GLU A 137 -24.28 6.56 1.12
C GLU A 137 -24.73 5.31 1.87
N LYS A 138 -24.92 4.21 1.12
CA LYS A 138 -25.21 2.89 1.71
C LYS A 138 -24.09 2.42 2.63
N LEU A 139 -22.84 2.55 2.20
CA LEU A 139 -21.68 2.14 3.01
C LEU A 139 -21.55 2.99 4.29
N GLU A 140 -21.77 4.31 4.18
CA GLU A 140 -21.80 5.21 5.34
C GLU A 140 -22.91 4.82 6.32
N PHE A 141 -24.11 4.50 5.83
CA PHE A 141 -25.21 4.03 6.67
C PHE A 141 -24.83 2.76 7.46
N ILE A 142 -24.32 1.74 6.77
CA ILE A 142 -23.95 0.45 7.40
C ILE A 142 -22.86 0.61 8.45
N PHE A 143 -21.84 1.45 8.19
CA PHE A 143 -20.65 1.52 9.03
C PHE A 143 -20.66 2.65 10.07
N THR A 144 -21.54 3.63 9.93
CA THR A 144 -21.67 4.72 10.93
C THR A 144 -22.19 4.20 12.26
N GLU A 145 -23.16 3.29 12.27
CA GLU A 145 -23.71 2.72 13.50
C GLU A 145 -22.64 1.98 14.34
N PRO A 146 -21.86 1.03 13.79
CA PRO A 146 -20.88 0.27 14.57
C PRO A 146 -19.59 1.04 14.91
N PHE A 147 -19.23 2.08 14.13
CA PHE A 147 -17.93 2.74 14.25
C PHE A 147 -17.98 4.24 14.55
N GLY A 148 -19.17 4.86 14.50
CA GLY A 148 -19.39 6.28 14.69
C GLY A 148 -19.10 7.13 13.44
N ARG A 149 -19.65 8.35 13.43
CA ARG A 149 -19.62 9.30 12.30
C ARG A 149 -18.22 9.75 11.87
N ASP A 150 -17.25 9.69 12.77
CA ASP A 150 -15.87 10.13 12.47
C ASP A 150 -15.04 9.04 11.76
N THR A 151 -15.61 7.85 11.56
CA THR A 151 -14.93 6.74 10.89
C THR A 151 -15.15 6.81 9.39
N LYS A 152 -14.05 6.88 8.64
CA LYS A 152 -14.07 6.86 7.16
C LYS A 152 -13.77 5.46 6.66
N LEU A 153 -14.61 4.93 5.77
CA LEU A 153 -14.26 3.77 4.94
C LEU A 153 -13.38 4.24 3.79
N VAL A 154 -12.13 3.77 3.75
CA VAL A 154 -11.13 4.26 2.79
C VAL A 154 -10.85 3.28 1.65
N LYS A 155 -11.10 1.98 1.84
CA LYS A 155 -11.00 0.95 0.79
C LYS A 155 -11.91 -0.24 1.03
N VAL A 156 -12.29 -0.90 -0.07
CA VAL A 156 -12.93 -2.22 -0.06
C VAL A 156 -12.17 -3.11 -1.03
N VAL A 157 -11.38 -4.04 -0.50
CA VAL A 157 -10.53 -4.91 -1.32
C VAL A 157 -11.13 -6.30 -1.38
N THR A 158 -11.39 -6.80 -2.59
CA THR A 158 -11.78 -8.20 -2.80
C THR A 158 -10.58 -9.00 -3.28
N SER A 159 -10.32 -10.16 -2.68
CA SER A 159 -9.25 -11.05 -3.12
C SER A 159 -9.51 -11.62 -4.52
N SER A 160 -8.46 -11.96 -5.26
CA SER A 160 -8.59 -12.49 -6.63
C SER A 160 -9.33 -13.82 -6.72
N ASP A 161 -9.32 -14.63 -5.66
CA ASP A 161 -10.13 -15.85 -5.57
C ASP A 161 -11.61 -15.57 -5.20
N LYS A 162 -11.95 -14.29 -5.01
CA LYS A 162 -13.28 -13.77 -4.65
C LYS A 162 -13.84 -14.34 -3.34
N LYS A 163 -13.00 -14.95 -2.49
CA LYS A 163 -13.42 -15.53 -1.20
C LYS A 163 -13.42 -14.50 -0.09
N HIS A 164 -12.48 -13.56 -0.13
CA HIS A 164 -12.23 -12.63 0.96
C HIS A 164 -12.56 -11.20 0.52
N VAL A 165 -13.29 -10.50 1.39
CA VAL A 165 -13.60 -9.07 1.23
C VAL A 165 -13.11 -8.35 2.47
N PHE A 166 -12.26 -7.35 2.27
CA PHE A 166 -11.66 -6.56 3.34
C PHE A 166 -12.14 -5.11 3.27
N PHE A 167 -12.49 -4.55 4.41
CA PHE A 167 -12.84 -3.14 4.57
C PHE A 167 -11.73 -2.45 5.35
N GLN A 168 -11.15 -1.39 4.79
CA GLN A 168 -10.18 -0.55 5.48
C GLN A 168 -10.85 0.73 5.96
N PHE A 169 -10.59 1.06 7.22
CA PHE A 169 -11.13 2.22 7.90
C PHE A 169 -10.02 3.15 8.37
N TYR A 170 -10.38 4.42 8.56
CA TYR A 170 -9.53 5.44 9.15
C TYR A 170 -10.33 6.30 10.14
N ARG A 171 -9.73 6.57 11.31
CA ARG A 171 -10.26 7.51 12.31
C ARG A 171 -9.12 8.11 13.12
N HIS A 172 -9.04 9.44 13.20
CA HIS A 172 -8.09 10.17 14.06
C HIS A 172 -6.63 9.66 13.97
N GLY A 173 -6.09 9.52 12.76
CA GLY A 173 -4.71 9.04 12.56
C GLY A 173 -4.52 7.53 12.69
N ILE A 174 -5.59 6.76 12.95
CA ILE A 174 -5.55 5.31 13.13
C ILE A 174 -6.15 4.63 11.90
N PHE A 175 -5.35 3.78 11.25
CA PHE A 175 -5.80 2.84 10.23
C PHE A 175 -6.06 1.46 10.85
N TRP A 176 -7.11 0.81 10.40
CA TRP A 176 -7.31 -0.62 10.61
C TRP A 176 -8.12 -1.19 9.45
N TYR A 177 -8.11 -2.51 9.32
CA TYR A 177 -8.99 -3.21 8.38
C TYR A 177 -9.61 -4.43 9.04
N SER A 178 -10.76 -4.84 8.53
CA SER A 178 -11.43 -6.07 8.93
C SER A 178 -11.94 -6.82 7.71
N GLU A 179 -11.95 -8.14 7.82
CA GLU A 179 -12.59 -9.00 6.84
C GLU A 179 -14.11 -9.02 7.06
N LEU A 180 -14.90 -9.11 5.99
CA LEU A 180 -16.36 -9.15 6.03
C LEU A 180 -16.86 -10.23 6.99
N ASP A 181 -16.33 -11.45 6.88
CA ASP A 181 -16.78 -12.57 7.70
C ASP A 181 -16.52 -12.32 9.20
N LYS A 182 -15.43 -11.62 9.54
CA LYS A 182 -15.15 -11.19 10.92
C LYS A 182 -16.09 -10.07 11.38
N LEU A 183 -16.49 -9.17 10.48
CA LEU A 183 -17.48 -8.14 10.78
C LEU A 183 -18.86 -8.75 11.04
N MET A 184 -19.28 -9.73 10.23
CA MET A 184 -20.56 -10.43 10.44
C MET A 184 -20.61 -11.19 11.77
N ILE A 185 -19.49 -11.79 12.20
CA ILE A 185 -19.39 -12.44 13.51
C ILE A 185 -19.44 -11.40 14.64
N LYS A 186 -18.75 -10.26 14.49
CA LYS A 186 -18.68 -9.26 15.56
C LYS A 186 -19.97 -8.43 15.68
N TYR A 187 -20.62 -8.14 14.56
CA TYR A 187 -21.79 -7.26 14.45
C TYR A 187 -22.96 -8.04 13.86
N HIS A 188 -23.43 -9.04 14.60
CA HIS A 188 -24.51 -9.93 14.15
C HIS A 188 -25.79 -9.20 13.70
N HIS A 189 -26.10 -8.04 14.28
CA HIS A 189 -27.25 -7.23 13.89
C HIS A 189 -27.16 -6.65 12.48
N LEU A 190 -25.96 -6.57 11.88
CA LEU A 190 -25.75 -6.08 10.50
C LEU A 190 -25.60 -7.22 9.48
N SER A 191 -25.90 -8.47 9.87
CA SER A 191 -25.60 -9.63 9.02
C SER A 191 -26.35 -9.58 7.68
N SER A 192 -27.61 -9.13 7.67
CA SER A 192 -28.40 -8.92 6.46
C SER A 192 -27.73 -7.96 5.49
N GLU A 193 -27.39 -6.78 5.98
CA GLU A 193 -26.80 -5.68 5.23
C GLU A 193 -25.43 -6.08 4.67
N LEU A 194 -24.62 -6.77 5.48
CA LEU A 194 -23.29 -7.25 5.08
C LEU A 194 -23.39 -8.40 4.06
N ILE A 195 -24.39 -9.28 4.15
CA ILE A 195 -24.63 -10.34 3.15
C ILE A 195 -25.07 -9.72 1.81
N GLU A 196 -25.97 -8.74 1.84
CA GLU A 196 -26.40 -8.01 0.65
C GLU A 196 -25.24 -7.28 0.00
N LEU A 197 -24.42 -6.59 0.80
CA LEU A 197 -23.22 -5.91 0.32
C LEU A 197 -22.23 -6.91 -0.31
N LYS A 198 -22.04 -8.10 0.27
CA LYS A 198 -21.20 -9.16 -0.32
C LYS A 198 -21.74 -9.56 -1.69
N ARG A 199 -23.05 -9.77 -1.83
CA ARG A 199 -23.67 -10.14 -3.12
C ARG A 199 -23.49 -9.05 -4.17
N GLU A 200 -23.65 -7.79 -3.77
CA GLU A 200 -23.44 -6.63 -4.64
C GLU A 200 -22.00 -6.55 -5.16
N ILE A 201 -21.01 -6.63 -4.25
CA ILE A 201 -19.58 -6.66 -4.58
C ILE A 201 -19.27 -7.79 -5.57
N MET A 202 -19.79 -8.99 -5.33
CA MET A 202 -19.57 -10.14 -6.19
C MET A 202 -20.23 -9.98 -7.57
N SER A 203 -21.40 -9.33 -7.64
CA SER A 203 -22.07 -9.02 -8.90
C SER A 203 -21.26 -8.04 -9.75
N ILE A 204 -20.72 -6.98 -9.14
CA ILE A 204 -19.86 -6.00 -9.80
C ILE A 204 -18.61 -6.67 -10.40
N LEU A 205 -18.03 -7.64 -9.71
CA LEU A 205 -16.82 -8.37 -10.15
C LEU A 205 -17.08 -9.47 -11.20
N ASN A 206 -18.35 -9.74 -11.52
CA ASN A 206 -18.75 -10.72 -12.55
C ASN A 206 -19.23 -10.05 -13.85
N LYS A 207 -19.32 -8.72 -13.89
CA LYS A 207 -19.54 -7.92 -15.11
C LYS A 207 -18.21 -7.54 -15.74
#